data_AF-B6JDQ4-F1
#
_entry.id   AF-B6JDQ4-F1
#
_cell.length_a   1.000
_cell.length_b   1.000
_cell.length_c   1.000
_cell.angle_alpha   90.00
_cell.angle_beta   90.00
_cell.angle_gamma   90.00
#
_symmetry.space_group_name_H-M   'P 1'
#
loop_
_entity.id
_entity.type
_entity.pdbx_description
1 polymer ?
#
loop_
_entity_poly.entity_id
_entity_poly.type
_entity_poly.pdbx_seq_one_letter_code
_entity_poly.pdbx_strand_id
1 'polypeptide(L)'
;MSTDKFRRCHDVTKKWEGGWSDHPADPGGKTMYGITEAVYHAWLTKQRRPVRPVRAIDMAEAEQIYFDEYWLPCGGPTLAVGVDLATYDASVNSGVSRGRQWLLASVGEADHETVKRICARRLGFMQSLKIWTTFGRGWARRVADVEAKGVAWALAAANDNRAVVRKQLDGEADKARSLVRKQAGGATGAGGSGAIAIDQSAQLGNWLVAGIVIFTFAMFTILIIRAVINARRATAYAQEATYA
;
A
#
# COMPACT_ATOMS: atom_id res chain seq x y z
N MET A 1 25.28 -3.35 8.15
CA MET A 1 24.05 -4.12 8.47
C MET A 1 22.79 -3.26 8.61
N SER A 2 22.70 -2.25 9.52
CA SER A 2 21.48 -1.39 9.60
C SER A 2 21.29 -0.51 8.36
N THR A 3 22.40 0.00 7.80
CA THR A 3 22.41 0.81 6.57
C THR A 3 22.09 -0.01 5.32
N ASP A 4 22.51 -1.28 5.26
CA ASP A 4 22.24 -2.14 4.10
C ASP A 4 20.76 -2.55 4.05
N LYS A 5 20.17 -2.89 5.20
CA LYS A 5 18.72 -3.10 5.31
C LYS A 5 17.93 -1.85 4.90
N PHE A 6 18.35 -0.69 5.39
CA PHE A 6 17.76 0.59 4.99
C PHE A 6 17.83 0.79 3.48
N ARG A 7 19.02 0.74 2.88
CA ARG A 7 19.20 0.96 1.42
C ARG A 7 18.33 0.02 0.61
N ARG A 8 18.32 -1.28 0.95
CA ARG A 8 17.48 -2.28 0.29
C ARG A 8 16.00 -1.89 0.32
N CYS A 9 15.48 -1.44 1.47
CA CYS A 9 14.08 -1.00 1.59
C CYS A 9 13.84 0.33 0.88
N HIS A 10 14.75 1.28 1.03
CA HIS A 10 14.66 2.62 0.46
C HIS A 10 14.70 2.58 -1.06
N ASP A 11 15.48 1.68 -1.67
CA ASP A 11 15.49 1.46 -3.12
C ASP A 11 14.15 1.01 -3.70
N VAL A 12 13.32 0.36 -2.90
CA VAL A 12 11.94 0.02 -3.29
C VAL A 12 11.02 1.22 -3.07
N THR A 13 11.08 1.83 -1.88
CA THR A 13 10.21 2.95 -1.52
C THR A 13 10.43 4.18 -2.41
N LYS A 14 11.67 4.55 -2.70
CA LYS A 14 12.01 5.75 -3.48
C LYS A 14 11.51 5.73 -4.93
N LYS A 15 11.21 4.54 -5.49
CA LYS A 15 10.57 4.42 -6.82
C LYS A 15 9.16 5.02 -6.86
N TRP A 16 8.53 5.13 -5.70
CA TRP A 16 7.21 5.74 -5.53
C TRP A 16 7.25 7.21 -5.15
N GLU A 17 8.41 7.68 -4.71
CA GLU A 17 8.63 9.08 -4.37
C GLU A 17 9.01 9.80 -5.68
N GLY A 18 8.19 10.77 -6.06
CA GLY A 18 8.37 11.50 -7.31
C GLY A 18 9.64 12.36 -7.33
N GLY A 19 10.03 12.79 -8.54
CA GLY A 19 10.98 13.90 -8.71
C GLY A 19 10.38 15.24 -8.26
N TRP A 20 11.09 16.34 -8.54
CA TRP A 20 10.65 17.71 -8.22
C TRP A 20 9.19 17.96 -8.62
N SER A 21 8.39 18.48 -7.67
CA SER A 21 7.02 18.95 -7.91
C SER A 21 6.86 20.32 -7.25
N ASP A 22 6.44 21.30 -8.06
CA ASP A 22 6.12 22.67 -7.64
C ASP A 22 4.75 23.00 -8.23
N HIS A 23 3.68 22.72 -7.49
CA HIS A 23 2.32 23.00 -7.94
C HIS A 23 1.72 24.17 -7.14
N PRO A 24 1.29 25.28 -7.77
CA PRO A 24 0.76 26.47 -7.10
C PRO A 24 -0.50 26.26 -6.23
N ALA A 25 -1.11 25.08 -6.29
CA ALA A 25 -2.34 24.70 -5.59
C ALA A 25 -2.14 23.58 -4.56
N ASP A 26 -0.90 23.17 -4.30
CA ASP A 26 -0.59 22.13 -3.32
C ASP A 26 -0.27 22.76 -1.95
N PRO A 27 -1.09 22.53 -0.90
CA PRO A 27 -0.79 23.03 0.45
C PRO A 27 0.50 22.43 1.04
N GLY A 28 1.09 21.40 0.41
CA GLY A 28 2.36 20.78 0.82
C GLY A 28 3.64 21.60 0.53
N GLY A 29 3.55 22.66 -0.28
CA GLY A 29 4.68 23.53 -0.63
C GLY A 29 5.75 22.84 -1.49
N LYS A 30 6.90 23.51 -1.67
CA LYS A 30 8.04 23.02 -2.45
C LYS A 30 8.49 21.65 -1.91
N THR A 31 8.64 20.66 -2.79
CA THR A 31 9.04 19.29 -2.42
C THR A 31 10.16 18.79 -3.34
N MET A 32 11.22 18.22 -2.77
CA MET A 32 12.27 17.50 -3.53
C MET A 32 12.49 16.12 -2.91
N TYR A 33 12.57 15.07 -3.75
CA TYR A 33 12.73 13.67 -3.32
C TYR A 33 11.67 13.21 -2.31
N GLY A 34 10.43 13.72 -2.42
CA GLY A 34 9.36 13.44 -1.44
C GLY A 34 9.50 14.14 -0.08
N ILE A 35 10.54 14.99 0.10
CA ILE A 35 10.75 15.77 1.32
C ILE A 35 10.20 17.18 1.14
N THR A 36 9.33 17.60 2.05
CA THR A 36 8.78 18.98 2.07
C THR A 36 9.78 19.95 2.69
N GLU A 37 9.66 21.23 2.34
CA GLU A 37 10.49 22.29 2.93
C GLU A 37 10.41 22.34 4.47
N ALA A 38 9.23 22.08 5.04
CA ALA A 38 9.05 21.99 6.48
C ALA A 38 9.86 20.85 7.12
N VAL A 39 9.84 19.65 6.54
CA VAL A 39 10.61 18.50 7.03
C VAL A 39 12.11 18.78 6.91
N TYR A 40 12.54 19.35 5.78
CA TYR A 40 13.94 19.65 5.56
C TYR A 40 14.48 20.70 6.54
N HIS A 41 13.74 21.79 6.76
CA HIS A 41 14.12 22.81 7.73
C HIS A 41 14.17 22.26 9.16
N ALA A 42 13.20 21.43 9.55
CA ALA A 42 13.20 20.78 10.86
C ALA A 42 14.42 19.89 11.05
N TRP A 43 14.78 19.09 10.05
CA TRP A 43 15.98 18.25 10.09
C TRP A 43 17.26 19.08 10.15
N LEU A 44 17.43 20.11 9.30
CA LEU A 44 18.60 21.00 9.36
C LEU A 44 18.77 21.65 10.73
N THR A 45 17.67 22.11 11.32
CA THR A 45 17.67 22.69 12.67
C THR A 45 18.14 21.68 13.72
N LYS A 46 17.66 20.43 13.66
CA LYS A 46 18.09 19.33 14.52
C LYS A 46 19.58 19.01 14.37
N GLN A 47 20.12 19.14 13.15
CA GLN A 47 21.54 19.00 12.84
C GLN A 47 22.38 20.25 13.17
N ARG A 48 21.78 21.33 13.70
CA ARG A 48 22.42 22.63 13.94
C ARG A 48 23.06 23.24 12.67
N ARG A 49 22.42 23.02 11.52
CA ARG A 49 22.83 23.56 10.21
C ARG A 49 21.91 24.72 9.82
N PRO A 50 22.40 25.70 9.04
CA PRO A 50 21.56 26.78 8.54
C PRO A 50 20.44 26.23 7.65
N VAL A 51 19.23 26.74 7.84
CA VAL A 51 18.09 26.42 6.97
C VAL A 51 18.38 26.90 5.55
N ARG A 52 18.01 26.09 4.57
CA ARG A 52 18.12 26.42 3.15
C ARG A 52 16.95 25.82 2.38
N PRO A 53 16.56 26.39 1.23
CA PRO A 53 15.41 25.91 0.49
C PRO A 53 15.53 24.43 0.17
N VAL A 54 14.42 23.70 0.20
CA VAL A 54 14.42 22.25 -0.12
C VAL A 54 14.90 21.97 -1.53
N ARG A 55 14.87 22.96 -2.44
CA ARG A 55 15.48 22.85 -3.77
C ARG A 55 17.01 22.69 -3.74
N ALA A 56 17.66 22.93 -2.61
CA ALA A 56 19.10 22.76 -2.43
C ALA A 56 19.46 21.44 -1.71
N ILE A 57 18.47 20.61 -1.34
CA ILE A 57 18.75 19.30 -0.73
C ILE A 57 19.48 18.41 -1.72
N ASP A 58 20.54 17.74 -1.27
CA ASP A 58 21.20 16.71 -2.07
C ASP A 58 20.64 15.32 -1.77
N MET A 59 21.00 14.34 -2.60
CA MET A 59 20.49 12.98 -2.46
C MET A 59 20.95 12.32 -1.16
N ALA A 60 22.17 12.63 -0.67
CA ALA A 60 22.69 12.06 0.56
C ALA A 60 21.95 12.61 1.79
N GLU A 61 21.61 13.90 1.79
CA GLU A 61 20.76 14.52 2.81
C GLU A 61 19.35 13.94 2.80
N ALA A 62 18.75 13.75 1.61
CA ALA A 62 17.44 13.13 1.50
C ALA A 62 17.45 11.70 2.06
N GLU A 63 18.45 10.89 1.70
CA GLU A 63 18.63 9.54 2.26
C GLU A 63 18.83 9.58 3.78
N GLN A 64 19.60 10.54 4.30
CA GLN A 64 19.82 10.68 5.73
C GLN A 64 18.53 11.08 6.47
N ILE A 65 17.70 11.95 5.90
CA ILE A 65 16.37 12.27 6.45
C ILE A 65 15.50 11.01 6.48
N TYR A 66 15.48 10.23 5.40
CA TYR A 66 14.73 8.97 5.36
C TYR A 66 15.23 7.96 6.40
N PHE A 67 16.54 7.92 6.63
CA PHE A 67 17.14 7.08 7.65
C PHE A 67 16.73 7.55 9.07
N ASP A 68 16.94 8.82 9.38
CA ASP A 68 16.78 9.39 10.72
C ASP A 68 15.32 9.55 11.14
N GLU A 69 14.47 10.02 10.22
CA GLU A 69 13.10 10.45 10.54
C GLU A 69 12.06 9.37 10.24
N TYR A 70 12.41 8.32 9.48
CA TYR A 70 11.48 7.25 9.12
C TYR A 70 12.00 5.86 9.48
N TRP A 71 13.18 5.47 9.00
CA TRP A 71 13.72 4.11 9.20
C TRP A 71 14.02 3.79 10.66
N LEU A 72 14.81 4.63 11.34
CA LEU A 72 15.10 4.43 12.75
C LEU A 72 13.82 4.49 13.61
N PRO A 73 12.95 5.51 13.48
CA PRO A 73 11.78 5.63 14.34
C PRO A 73 10.72 4.54 14.10
N CYS A 74 10.59 4.03 12.88
CA CYS A 74 9.71 2.88 12.61
C CYS A 74 10.25 1.56 13.16
N GLY A 75 11.47 1.54 13.69
CA GLY A 75 12.14 0.35 14.22
C GLY A 75 12.80 -0.51 13.13
N GLY A 76 12.97 0.01 11.92
CA GLY A 76 13.50 -0.73 10.76
C GLY A 76 14.71 -1.64 11.04
N PRO A 77 15.72 -1.20 11.83
CA PRO A 77 16.87 -2.06 12.16
C PRO A 77 16.49 -3.40 12.80
N THR A 78 15.44 -3.46 13.63
CA THR A 78 15.08 -4.65 14.41
C THR A 78 14.03 -5.54 13.73
N LEU A 79 13.38 -5.07 12.66
CA LEU A 79 12.32 -5.81 11.98
C LEU A 79 12.87 -6.95 11.11
N ALA A 80 12.10 -8.04 11.00
CA ALA A 80 12.42 -9.15 10.11
C ALA A 80 12.45 -8.71 8.63
N VAL A 81 13.14 -9.49 7.80
CA VAL A 81 13.23 -9.25 6.36
C VAL A 81 11.83 -9.30 5.73
N GLY A 82 11.47 -8.29 4.94
CA GLY A 82 10.15 -8.14 4.33
C GLY A 82 9.19 -7.33 5.23
N VAL A 83 9.15 -7.63 6.54
CA VAL A 83 8.42 -6.83 7.54
C VAL A 83 9.02 -5.43 7.65
N ASP A 84 10.35 -5.34 7.53
CA ASP A 84 11.10 -4.08 7.48
C ASP A 84 10.63 -3.18 6.34
N LEU A 85 10.53 -3.71 5.11
CA LEU A 85 10.02 -2.99 3.94
C LEU A 85 8.58 -2.53 4.11
N ALA A 86 7.68 -3.44 4.49
CA ALA A 86 6.26 -3.14 4.62
C ALA A 86 6.00 -2.04 5.66
N THR A 87 6.70 -2.12 6.80
CA THR A 87 6.59 -1.13 7.88
C THR A 87 7.19 0.21 7.46
N TYR A 88 8.39 0.20 6.88
CA TYR A 88 9.10 1.41 6.48
C TYR A 88 8.34 2.18 5.37
N ASP A 89 7.90 1.51 4.31
CA ASP A 89 7.14 2.16 3.23
C ASP A 89 5.82 2.73 3.75
N ALA A 90 5.15 2.03 4.66
CA ALA A 90 3.97 2.52 5.34
C ALA A 90 4.28 3.77 6.18
N SER A 91 5.40 3.79 6.90
CA SER A 91 5.86 4.96 7.67
C SER A 91 6.20 6.16 6.80
N VAL A 92 6.83 5.96 5.64
CA VAL A 92 7.11 7.04 4.68
C VAL A 92 5.82 7.63 4.13
N ASN A 93 4.87 6.77 3.72
CA ASN A 93 3.65 7.21 3.06
C ASN A 93 2.60 7.77 4.04
N SER A 94 2.52 7.24 5.26
CA SER A 94 1.44 7.50 6.21
C SER A 94 1.91 7.97 7.59
N GLY A 95 3.21 8.22 7.75
CA GLY A 95 3.82 8.63 9.01
C GLY A 95 4.23 7.45 9.90
N VAL A 96 5.32 7.63 10.65
CA VAL A 96 5.92 6.62 11.53
C VAL A 96 4.90 6.03 12.50
N SER A 97 4.09 6.87 13.14
CA SER A 97 3.09 6.43 14.12
C SER A 97 2.11 5.42 13.52
N ARG A 98 1.52 5.70 12.35
CA ARG A 98 0.60 4.77 11.68
C ARG A 98 1.30 3.49 11.22
N GLY A 99 2.49 3.60 10.63
CA GLY A 99 3.27 2.43 10.23
C GLY A 99 3.52 1.46 11.40
N ARG A 100 3.91 1.99 12.56
CA ARG A 100 4.08 1.20 13.78
C ARG A 100 2.78 0.61 14.31
N GLN A 101 1.68 1.37 14.28
CA GLN A 101 0.37 0.86 14.69
C GLN A 101 -0.08 -0.33 13.82
N TRP A 102 0.09 -0.24 12.50
CA TRP A 102 -0.23 -1.34 11.60
C TRP A 102 0.68 -2.55 11.79
N LEU A 103 1.97 -2.34 12.05
CA LEU A 103 2.89 -3.41 12.43
C LEU A 103 2.40 -4.14 13.69
N LEU A 104 2.18 -3.41 14.79
CA LEU A 104 1.77 -3.99 16.07
C LEU A 104 0.45 -4.77 15.95
N ALA A 105 -0.50 -4.28 15.17
CA ALA A 105 -1.77 -4.95 14.90
C ALA A 105 -1.68 -6.13 13.92
N SER A 106 -0.47 -6.47 13.44
CA SER A 106 -0.22 -7.49 12.41
C SER A 106 0.78 -8.56 12.85
N VAL A 107 1.45 -8.41 13.99
CA VAL A 107 2.34 -9.44 14.54
C VAL A 107 1.52 -10.66 14.99
N GLY A 108 2.01 -11.88 14.73
CA GLY A 108 1.38 -13.10 15.27
C GLY A 108 1.63 -14.40 14.52
N GLU A 109 2.11 -14.35 13.27
CA GLU A 109 2.42 -15.54 12.46
C GLU A 109 3.76 -15.35 11.72
N ALA A 110 4.02 -16.18 10.69
CA ALA A 110 5.17 -16.05 9.81
C ALA A 110 5.30 -14.64 9.20
N ASP A 111 6.54 -14.23 8.93
CA ASP A 111 6.87 -12.87 8.49
C ASP A 111 6.15 -12.45 7.20
N HIS A 112 5.99 -13.36 6.23
CA HIS A 112 5.27 -13.08 4.99
C HIS A 112 3.77 -12.80 5.22
N GLU A 113 3.14 -13.45 6.20
CA GLU A 113 1.75 -13.14 6.57
C GLU A 113 1.66 -11.83 7.37
N THR A 114 2.67 -11.52 8.18
CA THR A 114 2.77 -10.20 8.84
C THR A 114 2.86 -9.07 7.81
N VAL A 115 3.65 -9.24 6.74
CA VAL A 115 3.69 -8.30 5.60
C VAL A 115 2.31 -8.10 4.99
N LYS A 116 1.62 -9.19 4.64
CA LYS A 116 0.26 -9.14 4.07
C LYS A 116 -0.71 -8.39 4.97
N ARG A 117 -0.67 -8.63 6.27
CA ARG A 117 -1.54 -7.93 7.25
C ARG A 117 -1.23 -6.44 7.35
N ILE A 118 0.04 -6.03 7.36
CA ILE A 118 0.43 -4.60 7.34
C ILE A 118 -0.14 -3.92 6.09
N CYS A 119 0.08 -4.51 4.92
CA CYS A 119 -0.39 -3.96 3.65
C CYS A 119 -1.93 -3.91 3.58
N ALA A 120 -2.63 -4.96 4.04
CA ALA A 120 -4.09 -4.98 4.09
C ALA A 120 -4.66 -3.88 5.01
N ARG A 121 -4.08 -3.68 6.19
CA ARG A 121 -4.50 -2.63 7.13
C ARG A 121 -4.28 -1.24 6.57
N ARG A 122 -3.09 -0.99 6.00
CA ARG A 122 -2.77 0.25 5.31
C ARG A 122 -3.76 0.55 4.19
N LEU A 123 -4.04 -0.43 3.33
CA LEU A 123 -4.94 -0.25 2.20
C LEU A 123 -6.39 -0.02 2.65
N GLY A 124 -6.82 -0.66 3.74
CA GLY A 124 -8.13 -0.41 4.35
C GLY A 124 -8.29 1.04 4.81
N PHE A 125 -7.28 1.58 5.49
CA PHE A 125 -7.25 2.99 5.88
C PHE A 125 -7.26 3.94 4.66
N MET A 126 -6.46 3.65 3.64
CA MET A 126 -6.42 4.48 2.43
C MET A 126 -7.79 4.52 1.73
N GLN A 127 -8.49 3.40 1.68
CA GLN A 127 -9.85 3.30 1.10
C GLN A 127 -10.89 4.10 1.87
N SER A 128 -10.70 4.36 3.16
CA SER A 128 -11.63 5.19 3.93
C SER A 128 -11.43 6.69 3.74
N LEU A 129 -10.37 7.11 3.02
CA LEU A 129 -10.11 8.53 2.78
C LEU A 129 -11.00 9.07 1.65
N LYS A 130 -11.55 10.27 1.82
CA LYS A 130 -12.36 10.95 0.79
C LYS A 130 -11.62 11.07 -0.55
N ILE A 131 -10.31 11.32 -0.49
CA ILE A 131 -9.43 11.49 -1.66
C ILE A 131 -9.03 10.15 -2.33
N TRP A 132 -9.54 9.02 -1.85
CA TRP A 132 -9.36 7.71 -2.48
C TRP A 132 -9.86 7.68 -3.93
N THR A 133 -10.94 8.42 -4.23
CA THR A 133 -11.50 8.51 -5.59
C THR A 133 -10.48 9.06 -6.60
N THR A 134 -9.62 9.98 -6.16
CA THR A 134 -8.58 10.60 -6.99
C THR A 134 -7.31 9.76 -7.03
N PHE A 135 -6.79 9.34 -5.88
CA PHE A 135 -5.44 8.75 -5.77
C PHE A 135 -5.42 7.24 -5.55
N GLY A 136 -6.55 6.63 -5.22
CA GLY A 136 -6.65 5.25 -4.75
C GLY A 136 -6.10 4.22 -5.73
N ARG A 137 -6.19 4.47 -7.04
CA ARG A 137 -5.58 3.59 -8.06
C ARG A 137 -4.05 3.52 -7.94
N GLY A 138 -3.41 4.66 -7.69
CA GLY A 138 -1.95 4.75 -7.51
C GLY A 138 -1.54 4.11 -6.19
N TRP A 139 -2.27 4.42 -5.11
CA TRP A 139 -2.01 3.84 -3.79
C TRP A 139 -2.19 2.33 -3.74
N ALA A 140 -3.26 1.80 -4.35
CA ALA A 140 -3.48 0.36 -4.44
C ALA A 140 -2.34 -0.36 -5.18
N ARG A 141 -1.79 0.26 -6.25
CA ARG A 141 -0.64 -0.29 -6.97
C ARG A 141 0.60 -0.30 -6.08
N ARG A 142 0.94 0.81 -5.42
CA ARG A 142 2.07 0.90 -4.49
C ARG A 142 2.00 -0.17 -3.41
N VAL A 143 0.84 -0.31 -2.77
CA VAL A 143 0.66 -1.29 -1.69
C VAL A 143 0.78 -2.73 -2.22
N ALA A 144 0.23 -3.04 -3.39
CA ALA A 144 0.35 -4.37 -3.99
C ALA A 144 1.82 -4.74 -4.32
N ASP A 145 2.58 -3.81 -4.89
CA ASP A 145 3.97 -4.03 -5.25
C ASP A 145 4.87 -4.19 -4.00
N VAL A 146 4.63 -3.36 -2.97
CA VAL A 146 5.32 -3.48 -1.67
C VAL A 146 4.95 -4.78 -0.95
N GLU A 147 3.68 -5.18 -0.99
CA GLU A 147 3.23 -6.46 -0.41
C GLU A 147 3.94 -7.64 -1.07
N ALA A 148 3.89 -7.73 -2.40
CA ALA A 148 4.51 -8.82 -3.14
C ALA A 148 6.02 -8.89 -2.90
N LYS A 149 6.71 -7.74 -2.98
CA LYS A 149 8.16 -7.67 -2.72
C LYS A 149 8.52 -8.08 -1.29
N GLY A 150 7.76 -7.57 -0.30
CA GLY A 150 7.98 -7.91 1.11
C GLY A 150 7.73 -9.38 1.40
N VAL A 151 6.69 -9.97 0.81
CA VAL A 151 6.42 -11.41 0.90
C VAL A 151 7.53 -12.23 0.26
N ALA A 152 7.99 -11.85 -0.94
CA ALA A 152 9.09 -12.54 -1.61
C ALA A 152 10.37 -12.54 -0.75
N TRP A 153 10.70 -11.39 -0.14
CA TRP A 153 11.84 -11.27 0.76
C TRP A 153 11.68 -12.12 2.02
N ALA A 154 10.51 -12.08 2.66
CA ALA A 154 10.24 -12.87 3.87
C ALA A 154 10.27 -14.38 3.59
N LEU A 155 9.73 -14.83 2.46
CA LEU A 155 9.77 -16.24 2.05
C LEU A 155 11.20 -16.69 1.73
N ALA A 156 11.97 -15.90 0.98
CA ALA A 156 13.37 -16.20 0.68
C ALA A 156 14.26 -16.21 1.94
N ALA A 157 13.95 -15.36 2.92
CA ALA A 157 14.66 -15.36 4.21
C ALA A 157 14.32 -16.59 5.07
N ALA A 158 13.14 -17.17 4.90
CA ALA A 158 12.69 -18.36 5.63
C ALA A 158 13.02 -19.68 4.91
N ASN A 159 13.34 -19.64 3.62
CA ASN A 159 13.56 -20.83 2.80
C ASN A 159 14.55 -20.56 1.65
N ASP A 160 15.71 -21.22 1.71
CA ASP A 160 16.75 -21.11 0.69
C ASP A 160 16.38 -21.79 -0.65
N ASN A 161 15.32 -22.61 -0.68
CA ASN A 161 14.86 -23.25 -1.90
C ASN A 161 14.00 -22.30 -2.75
N ARG A 162 14.65 -21.67 -3.74
CA ARG A 162 14.02 -20.74 -4.70
C ARG A 162 12.80 -21.32 -5.42
N ALA A 163 12.79 -22.61 -5.76
CA ALA A 163 11.64 -23.24 -6.41
C ALA A 163 10.41 -23.29 -5.49
N VAL A 164 10.61 -23.47 -4.18
CA VAL A 164 9.53 -23.41 -3.19
C VAL A 164 9.02 -21.98 -3.03
N VAL A 165 9.92 -21.00 -2.92
CA VAL A 165 9.58 -19.58 -2.84
C VAL A 165 8.75 -19.16 -4.06
N ARG A 166 9.23 -19.50 -5.27
CA ARG A 166 8.51 -19.23 -6.51
C ARG A 166 7.12 -19.86 -6.53
N LYS A 167 6.99 -21.14 -6.16
CA LYS A 167 5.69 -21.83 -6.10
C LYS A 167 4.72 -21.15 -5.13
N GLN A 168 5.20 -20.64 -4.00
CA GLN A 168 4.38 -19.90 -3.05
C GLN A 168 3.92 -18.56 -3.62
N LEU A 169 4.80 -17.81 -4.30
CA LEU A 169 4.47 -16.55 -4.97
C LEU A 169 3.46 -16.76 -6.10
N ASP A 170 3.65 -17.78 -6.94
CA ASP A 170 2.67 -18.17 -7.97
C ASP A 170 1.31 -18.53 -7.34
N GLY A 171 1.32 -19.24 -6.21
CA GLY A 171 0.12 -19.54 -5.44
C GLY A 171 -0.61 -18.29 -4.94
N GLU A 172 0.10 -17.27 -4.46
CA GLU A 172 -0.51 -15.98 -4.08
C GLU A 172 -1.07 -15.23 -5.30
N ALA A 173 -0.37 -15.28 -6.45
CA ALA A 173 -0.88 -14.71 -7.70
C ALA A 173 -2.18 -15.38 -8.14
N ASP A 174 -2.26 -16.72 -8.08
CA ASP A 174 -3.44 -17.49 -8.46
C ASP A 174 -4.62 -17.28 -7.51
N LYS A 175 -4.36 -17.20 -6.20
CA LYS A 175 -5.37 -16.81 -5.21
C LYS A 175 -5.95 -15.43 -5.55
N ALA A 176 -5.10 -14.46 -5.87
CA ALA A 176 -5.53 -13.13 -6.26
C ALA A 176 -6.36 -13.14 -7.56
N ARG A 177 -5.95 -13.89 -8.60
CA ARG A 177 -6.72 -14.07 -9.85
C ARG A 177 -8.08 -14.74 -9.60
N SER A 178 -8.14 -15.71 -8.70
CA SER A 178 -9.38 -16.36 -8.28
C SER A 178 -10.35 -15.36 -7.62
N LEU A 179 -9.84 -14.48 -6.75
CA LEU A 179 -10.64 -13.42 -6.12
C LEU A 179 -11.20 -12.43 -7.15
N VAL A 180 -10.42 -12.06 -8.18
CA VAL A 180 -10.89 -11.21 -9.28
C VAL A 180 -12.09 -11.88 -9.99
N ARG A 181 -11.97 -13.16 -10.34
CA ARG A 181 -13.05 -13.91 -11.01
C ARG A 181 -14.31 -13.97 -10.15
N LYS A 182 -14.18 -14.22 -8.85
CA LYS A 182 -15.32 -14.21 -7.91
C LYS A 182 -15.98 -12.84 -7.80
N GLN A 183 -15.20 -11.77 -7.77
CA GLN A 183 -15.71 -10.39 -7.66
C GLN A 183 -16.40 -9.93 -8.96
N ALA A 184 -15.86 -10.34 -10.12
CA ALA A 184 -16.51 -10.12 -11.41
C ALA A 184 -17.83 -10.92 -11.52
N GLY A 185 -17.82 -12.20 -11.13
CA GLY A 185 -19.01 -13.06 -11.12
C GLY A 185 -20.10 -12.59 -10.16
N GLY A 186 -19.72 -12.10 -8.97
CA GLY A 186 -20.64 -11.50 -8.00
C GLY A 186 -21.22 -10.16 -8.47
N ALA A 187 -20.45 -9.37 -9.23
CA ALA A 187 -20.96 -8.17 -9.88
C ALA A 187 -22.00 -8.56 -10.96
N THR A 188 -21.70 -9.52 -11.83
CA THR A 188 -22.68 -9.96 -12.84
C THR A 188 -23.94 -10.61 -12.23
N GLY A 189 -23.82 -11.35 -11.13
CA GLY A 189 -24.97 -11.98 -10.46
C GLY A 189 -25.89 -11.01 -9.72
N ALA A 190 -25.39 -9.85 -9.29
CA ALA A 190 -26.19 -8.81 -8.64
C ALA A 190 -26.88 -7.84 -9.63
N GLY A 191 -26.52 -7.90 -10.92
CA GLY A 191 -27.03 -6.98 -11.96
C GLY A 191 -27.63 -7.67 -13.18
N GLY A 192 -27.35 -8.96 -13.37
CA GLY A 192 -27.98 -9.80 -14.38
C GLY A 192 -28.98 -10.73 -13.70
N SER A 193 -30.27 -10.42 -13.84
CA SER A 193 -31.42 -11.35 -13.77
C SER A 193 -31.54 -12.32 -12.58
N GLY A 194 -30.69 -12.23 -11.56
CA GLY A 194 -30.97 -12.69 -10.20
C GLY A 194 -31.85 -11.64 -9.52
N ALA A 195 -33.00 -11.34 -10.14
CA ALA A 195 -33.97 -10.43 -9.57
C ALA A 195 -34.27 -10.94 -8.17
N ILE A 196 -34.13 -10.06 -7.18
CA ILE A 196 -35.12 -10.05 -6.10
C ILE A 196 -36.44 -10.21 -6.85
N ALA A 197 -37.15 -11.32 -6.63
CA ALA A 197 -38.51 -11.46 -7.09
C ALA A 197 -39.30 -10.41 -6.29
N ILE A 198 -39.20 -9.15 -6.73
CA ILE A 198 -40.06 -8.09 -6.28
C ILE A 198 -41.38 -8.50 -6.88
N ASP A 199 -42.21 -9.10 -6.05
CA ASP A 199 -43.60 -9.31 -6.39
C ASP A 199 -44.12 -7.98 -6.93
N GLN A 200 -44.54 -7.97 -8.19
CA GLN A 200 -45.11 -6.77 -8.81
C GLN A 200 -46.35 -6.28 -8.05
N SER A 201 -46.94 -7.12 -7.20
CA SER A 201 -48.03 -6.77 -6.28
C SER A 201 -47.57 -5.97 -5.05
N ALA A 202 -46.27 -6.02 -4.70
CA ALA A 202 -45.71 -5.25 -3.60
C ALA A 202 -45.48 -3.80 -4.05
N GLN A 203 -46.41 -2.90 -3.70
CA GLN A 203 -46.17 -1.45 -3.77
C GLN A 203 -45.09 -1.06 -2.74
N LEU A 204 -43.82 -1.26 -3.12
CA LEU A 204 -42.69 -0.75 -2.36
C LEU A 204 -42.71 0.79 -2.45
N GLY A 205 -42.65 1.46 -1.30
CA GLY A 205 -42.53 2.91 -1.29
C GLY A 205 -41.27 3.38 -2.04
N ASN A 206 -41.37 4.50 -2.75
CA ASN A 206 -40.26 5.04 -3.56
C ASN A 206 -38.93 5.17 -2.80
N TRP A 207 -38.98 5.44 -1.50
CA TRP A 207 -37.79 5.50 -0.64
C TRP A 207 -37.10 4.14 -0.44
N LEU A 208 -37.88 3.05 -0.38
CA LEU A 208 -37.38 1.69 -0.22
C LEU A 208 -36.75 1.19 -1.53
N VAL A 209 -37.38 1.48 -2.67
CA VAL A 209 -36.79 1.23 -4.00
C VAL A 209 -35.49 2.03 -4.18
N ALA A 210 -35.50 3.31 -3.84
CA ALA A 210 -34.29 4.15 -3.88
C ALA A 210 -33.18 3.61 -2.98
N GLY A 211 -33.51 3.15 -1.77
CA GLY A 211 -32.57 2.52 -0.84
C GLY A 211 -31.93 1.25 -1.40
N ILE A 212 -32.73 0.36 -2.03
CA ILE A 212 -32.24 -0.86 -2.68
C ILE A 212 -31.29 -0.52 -3.85
N VAL A 213 -31.65 0.46 -4.67
CA VAL A 213 -30.81 0.92 -5.80
C VAL A 213 -29.48 1.49 -5.30
N ILE A 214 -29.48 2.35 -4.28
CA ILE A 214 -28.24 2.90 -3.70
C ILE A 214 -27.36 1.77 -3.13
N PHE A 215 -27.96 0.82 -2.42
CA PHE A 215 -27.24 -0.31 -1.84
C PHE A 215 -26.60 -1.19 -2.93
N THR A 216 -27.32 -1.51 -4.00
CA THR A 216 -26.75 -2.31 -5.11
C THR A 216 -25.61 -1.56 -5.79
N PHE A 217 -25.77 -0.29 -6.15
CA PHE A 217 -24.69 0.51 -6.74
C PHE A 217 -23.45 0.60 -5.83
N ALA A 218 -23.63 0.77 -4.51
CA ALA A 218 -22.54 0.77 -3.55
C ALA A 218 -21.83 -0.59 -3.52
N MET A 219 -22.59 -1.69 -3.48
CA MET A 219 -22.05 -3.06 -3.51
C MET A 219 -21.26 -3.32 -4.80
N PHE A 220 -21.79 -2.91 -5.96
CA PHE A 220 -21.10 -2.99 -7.25
C PHE A 220 -19.76 -2.25 -7.24
N THR A 221 -19.77 -1.02 -6.74
CA THR A 221 -18.58 -0.19 -6.65
C THR A 221 -17.51 -0.86 -5.77
N ILE A 222 -17.92 -1.43 -4.63
CA ILE A 222 -17.02 -2.19 -3.74
C ILE A 222 -16.42 -3.41 -4.44
N LEU A 223 -17.24 -4.18 -5.18
CA LEU A 223 -16.77 -5.36 -5.91
C LEU A 223 -15.76 -4.99 -7.01
N ILE A 224 -16.01 -3.90 -7.74
CA ILE A 224 -15.08 -3.39 -8.76
C ILE A 224 -13.76 -2.94 -8.13
N ILE A 225 -13.80 -2.16 -7.03
CA ILE A 225 -12.60 -1.73 -6.31
C ILE A 225 -11.78 -2.94 -5.85
N ARG A 226 -12.45 -3.94 -5.26
CA ARG A 226 -11.79 -5.18 -4.84
C ARG A 226 -11.20 -5.95 -6.02
N ALA A 227 -11.89 -6.02 -7.15
CA ALA A 227 -11.39 -6.68 -8.37
C ALA A 227 -10.12 -5.99 -8.89
N VAL A 228 -10.12 -4.66 -8.92
CA VAL A 228 -8.94 -3.87 -9.32
C VAL A 228 -7.76 -4.11 -8.36
N ILE A 229 -8.00 -4.09 -7.05
CA ILE A 229 -6.95 -4.35 -6.04
C ILE A 229 -6.37 -5.76 -6.22
N ASN A 230 -7.21 -6.79 -6.36
CA ASN A 230 -6.73 -8.16 -6.53
C ASN A 230 -6.04 -8.39 -7.87
N ALA A 231 -6.46 -7.69 -8.94
CA ALA A 231 -5.74 -7.72 -10.21
C ALA A 231 -4.31 -7.15 -10.08
N ARG A 232 -4.13 -6.04 -9.33
CA ARG A 232 -2.80 -5.49 -9.04
C ARG A 232 -1.95 -6.44 -8.21
N ARG A 233 -2.52 -7.04 -7.16
CA ARG A 233 -1.83 -8.07 -6.35
C ARG A 233 -1.40 -9.25 -7.21
N ALA A 234 -2.27 -9.74 -8.09
CA ALA A 234 -1.95 -10.84 -9.00
C ALA A 234 -0.76 -10.53 -9.92
N THR A 235 -0.74 -9.32 -10.51
CA THR A 235 0.39 -8.88 -11.34
C THR A 235 1.68 -8.76 -10.53
N ALA A 236 1.63 -8.14 -9.35
CA ALA A 236 2.79 -7.94 -8.49
C ALA A 236 3.41 -9.27 -8.04
N TYR A 237 2.59 -10.22 -7.56
CA TYR A 237 3.08 -11.54 -7.15
C TYR A 237 3.69 -12.33 -8.33
N ALA A 238 3.06 -12.29 -9.50
CA ALA A 238 3.58 -12.97 -10.69
C ALA A 238 4.94 -12.37 -11.15
N GLN A 239 5.09 -11.05 -11.03
CA GLN A 239 6.36 -10.39 -11.29
C GLN A 239 7.45 -10.84 -10.32
N GLU A 240 7.15 -10.91 -9.02
CA GLU A 240 8.11 -11.40 -8.02
C GLU A 240 8.47 -12.87 -8.20
N ALA A 241 7.52 -13.72 -8.58
CA ALA A 241 7.76 -15.12 -8.91
C ALA A 241 8.75 -15.30 -10.07
N THR A 242 8.85 -14.32 -10.97
CA THR A 242 9.81 -14.34 -12.09
C THR A 242 11.25 -14.09 -11.63
N TYR A 243 11.44 -13.39 -10.50
CA TYR A 243 12.75 -13.03 -9.95
C TYR A 243 13.24 -13.96 -8.83
N ALA A 244 12.38 -14.86 -8.34
CA ALA A 244 12.68 -15.84 -7.29
C ALA A 244 13.44 -17.04 -7.83
#